data_AF-A0A951GMV3-F1
#
_entry.id   AF-A0A951GMV3-F1
#
_cell.length_a   1.000
_cell.length_b   1.000
_cell.length_c   1.000
_cell.angle_alpha   90.00
_cell.angle_beta   90.00
_cell.angle_gamma   90.00
#
_symmetry.space_group_name_H-M   'P 1'
#
loop_
_entity.id
_entity.type
_entity.pdbx_description
1 polymer ?
#
loop_
_entity_poly.entity_id
_entity_poly.type
_entity_poly.pdbx_seq_one_letter_code
_entity_poly.pdbx_strand_id
1 'polypeptide(L)'
;MRVYLAAHAAKQHERQFGWKNFRVLVITTDWERAKSMIAAAREAHPAHNSTLALFFFTILDGSLANPLGNFWTDGLGQKAQLA
;
A
#
# COMPACT_ATOMS: atom_id res chain seq x y z
N MET A 1 6.53 5.85 -4.42
CA MET A 1 5.09 5.51 -4.50
C MET A 1 4.52 5.64 -5.92
N ARG A 2 4.62 6.82 -6.55
CA ARG A 2 4.08 7.07 -7.91
C ARG A 2 4.48 6.00 -8.95
N VAL A 3 5.73 5.54 -8.94
CA VAL A 3 6.21 4.48 -9.84
C VAL A 3 5.47 3.15 -9.61
N TYR A 4 5.29 2.73 -8.35
CA TYR A 4 4.54 1.51 -8.03
C TYR A 4 3.08 1.61 -8.45
N LEU A 5 2.45 2.77 -8.22
CA LEU A 5 1.07 3.03 -8.63
C LEU A 5 0.92 2.96 -10.16
N ALA A 6 1.84 3.59 -10.90
CA ALA A 6 1.85 3.54 -12.37
C ALA A 6 2.09 2.11 -12.90
N ALA A 7 3.03 1.36 -12.30
CA ALA A 7 3.31 -0.02 -12.67
C ALA A 7 2.13 -0.96 -12.36
N HIS A 8 1.44 -0.75 -11.23
CA HIS A 8 0.23 -1.47 -10.86
C HIS A 8 -0.91 -1.17 -11.85
N ALA A 9 -1.17 0.11 -12.14
CA ALA A 9 -2.18 0.53 -13.11
C ALA A 9 -1.90 -0.02 -14.52
N ALA A 10 -0.62 -0.11 -14.90
CA ALA A 10 -0.18 -0.72 -16.16
C ALA A 10 -0.19 -2.26 -16.15
N LYS A 11 -0.66 -2.90 -15.07
CA LYS A 11 -0.72 -4.37 -14.89
C LYS A 11 0.62 -5.06 -15.14
N GLN A 12 1.73 -4.40 -14.79
CA GLN A 12 3.05 -4.99 -15.00
C GLN A 12 3.25 -6.29 -14.20
N HIS A 13 2.61 -6.38 -13.03
CA HIS A 13 2.61 -7.58 -12.19
C HIS A 13 1.97 -8.79 -12.87
N GLU A 14 0.88 -8.60 -13.61
CA GLU A 14 0.26 -9.66 -14.41
C GLU A 14 1.19 -10.09 -15.55
N ARG A 15 1.74 -9.12 -16.28
CA ARG A 15 2.55 -9.39 -17.49
C ARG A 15 3.91 -10.03 -17.19
N GLN A 16 4.56 -9.61 -16.11
CA GLN A 16 5.92 -10.05 -15.77
C GLN A 16 5.93 -11.27 -14.85
N PHE A 17 4.94 -11.39 -13.96
CA PHE A 17 4.94 -12.41 -12.90
C PHE A 17 3.70 -13.30 -12.89
N GLY A 18 2.69 -13.03 -13.73
CA GLY A 18 1.43 -13.79 -13.76
C GLY A 18 0.55 -13.56 -12.52
N TRP A 19 0.87 -12.58 -11.67
CA TRP A 19 0.12 -12.31 -10.46
C TRP A 19 -1.16 -11.57 -10.79
N LYS A 20 -2.32 -12.11 -10.40
CA LYS A 20 -3.62 -11.46 -10.65
C LYS A 20 -3.88 -10.29 -9.71
N ASN A 21 -3.39 -10.39 -8.47
CA ASN A 21 -3.47 -9.37 -7.44
C ASN A 21 -2.30 -9.57 -6.48
N PHE A 22 -1.83 -8.50 -5.86
CA PHE A 22 -0.85 -8.54 -4.78
C PHE A 22 -1.06 -7.35 -3.86
N ARG A 23 -0.72 -7.53 -2.57
CA ARG A 23 -0.71 -6.43 -1.60
C ARG A 23 0.67 -5.81 -1.56
N VAL A 24 0.74 -4.49 -1.44
CA VAL A 24 1.98 -3.73 -1.29
C VAL A 24 2.07 -3.21 0.12
N LEU A 25 3.11 -3.61 0.83
CA LEU A 25 3.40 -3.17 2.18
C LEU A 25 4.45 -2.08 2.15
N VAL A 26 4.13 -0.92 2.72
CA VAL A 26 5.01 0.24 2.79
C VAL A 26 5.32 0.53 4.25
N ILE A 27 6.59 0.47 4.58
CA ILE A 27 7.11 0.82 5.91
C ILE A 27 7.95 2.09 5.73
N THR A 28 7.67 3.10 6.54
CA THR A 28 8.42 4.36 6.60
C THR A 28 8.84 4.64 8.03
N THR A 29 9.72 5.60 8.27
CA THR A 29 10.13 6.00 9.63
C THR A 29 9.32 7.18 10.17
N ASP A 30 8.45 7.76 9.34
CA ASP A 30 7.72 8.98 9.64
C ASP A 30 6.27 8.89 9.15
N TRP A 31 5.34 9.28 10.03
CA TRP A 31 3.91 9.24 9.75
C TRP A 31 3.46 10.33 8.79
N GLU A 32 4.10 11.50 8.77
CA GLU A 32 3.80 12.53 7.77
C GLU A 32 4.14 12.04 6.35
N ARG A 33 5.26 11.34 6.21
CA ARG A 33 5.59 10.63 4.97
C ARG A 33 4.54 9.57 4.59
N ALA A 34 4.03 8.78 5.55
CA ALA A 34 2.98 7.80 5.28
C ALA A 34 1.69 8.48 4.78
N LYS A 35 1.25 9.55 5.44
CA LYS A 35 0.07 10.34 5.04
C LYS A 35 0.23 10.92 3.63
N SER A 36 1.40 11.49 3.32
CA SER A 36 1.69 12.02 1.99
C SER A 36 1.60 10.93 0.91
N MET A 37 2.08 9.72 1.19
CA MET A 37 1.99 8.59 0.27
C MET A 37 0.55 8.10 0.06
N ILE A 38 -0.25 8.07 1.13
CA ILE A 38 -1.69 7.73 1.05
C ILE A 38 -2.43 8.78 0.21
N ALA A 39 -2.18 10.07 0.43
CA ALA A 39 -2.77 11.14 -0.36
C ALA A 39 -2.42 11.01 -1.84
N ALA A 40 -1.14 10.79 -2.16
CA ALA A 40 -0.69 10.58 -3.53
C ALA A 40 -1.30 9.32 -4.19
N ALA A 41 -1.58 8.27 -3.42
CA ALA A 41 -2.27 7.09 -3.92
C ALA A 41 -3.72 7.40 -4.31
N ARG A 42 -4.44 8.15 -3.46
CA ARG A 42 -5.81 8.58 -3.69
C ARG A 42 -5.94 9.48 -4.91
N GLU A 43 -5.05 10.46 -5.05
CA GLU A 43 -5.01 11.34 -6.23
C GLU A 43 -4.80 10.57 -7.54
N ALA A 44 -4.00 9.50 -7.49
CA ALA A 44 -3.73 8.68 -8.67
C ALA A 44 -4.89 7.74 -9.05
N HIS A 45 -5.84 7.48 -8.14
CA HIS A 45 -6.95 6.52 -8.36
C HIS A 45 -8.30 7.10 -7.91
N PRO A 46 -8.80 8.18 -8.55
CA PRO A 46 -10.01 8.88 -8.11
C PRO A 46 -11.31 8.06 -8.26
N ALA A 47 -11.31 6.97 -9.05
CA ALA A 47 -12.52 6.21 -9.39
C ALA A 47 -12.52 4.74 -8.92
N HIS A 48 -11.42 4.21 -8.36
CA HIS A 48 -11.30 2.78 -8.05
C HIS A 48 -10.75 2.54 -6.63
N ASN A 49 -11.68 2.47 -5.67
CA ASN A 49 -11.39 2.22 -4.25
C ASN A 49 -10.74 0.84 -4.00
N SER A 50 -11.00 -0.15 -4.85
CA SER A 50 -10.48 -1.52 -4.68
C SER A 50 -8.96 -1.63 -4.84
N THR A 51 -8.36 -0.76 -5.66
CA THR A 51 -6.89 -0.73 -5.84
C THR A 51 -6.21 -0.11 -4.61
N LEU A 52 -6.81 0.91 -4.01
CA LEU A 52 -6.28 1.55 -2.80
C LEU A 52 -6.26 0.61 -1.60
N ALA A 53 -7.21 -0.34 -1.54
CA ALA A 53 -7.25 -1.39 -0.52
C ALA A 53 -6.13 -2.45 -0.66
N LEU A 54 -5.30 -2.39 -1.72
CA LEU A 54 -4.14 -3.26 -1.88
C LEU A 54 -2.83 -2.64 -1.36
N PHE A 55 -2.83 -1.35 -1.03
CA PHE A 55 -1.66 -0.64 -0.50
C PHE A 55 -1.81 -0.41 1.00
N PHE A 56 -0.82 -0.85 1.76
CA PHE A 56 -0.81 -0.82 3.22
C PHE A 56 0.41 -0.06 3.71
N PHE A 57 0.21 0.77 4.74
CA PHE A 57 1.19 1.70 5.26
C PHE A 57 1.35 1.52 6.76
N THR A 58 2.58 1.56 7.24
CA THR A 58 2.90 1.61 8.67
C THR A 58 4.21 2.36 8.91
N ILE A 59 4.52 2.66 10.17
CA ILE A 59 5.81 3.21 10.58
C ILE A 59 6.70 2.12 11.19
N LEU A 60 8.02 2.29 11.05
CA LEU A 60 9.01 1.48 11.73
C LEU A 60 9.10 1.93 13.20
N ASP A 61 8.54 1.15 14.10
CA ASP A 61 8.54 1.39 15.55
C ASP A 61 9.40 0.38 16.34
N GLY A 62 10.32 -0.31 15.64
CA GLY A 62 11.21 -1.32 16.23
C GLY A 62 10.57 -2.70 16.39
N SER A 63 9.24 -2.85 16.26
CA SER A 63 8.52 -4.12 16.44
C SER A 63 7.91 -4.68 15.14
N LEU A 64 8.62 -4.54 14.02
CA LEU A 64 8.21 -5.12 12.73
C LEU A 64 8.65 -6.58 12.53
N ALA A 65 8.90 -7.30 13.63
CA ALA A 65 9.27 -8.72 13.60
C ALA A 65 8.17 -9.58 12.92
N ASN A 66 6.90 -9.20 13.14
CA ASN A 66 5.63 -9.75 12.66
C ASN A 66 4.88 -8.97 11.55
N PRO A 67 5.29 -8.86 10.27
CA PRO A 67 4.54 -8.05 9.30
C PRO A 67 3.06 -8.41 9.14
N LEU A 68 2.70 -9.69 9.31
CA LEU A 68 1.31 -10.15 9.18
C LEU A 68 0.48 -9.91 10.45
N GLY A 69 1.12 -9.94 11.63
CA GLY A 69 0.47 -9.69 12.92
C GLY A 69 0.30 -8.21 13.27
N ASN A 70 0.94 -7.32 12.50
CA ASN A 70 0.89 -5.88 12.74
C ASN A 70 -0.38 -5.23 12.19
N PHE A 71 -0.74 -4.09 12.79
CA PHE A 71 -1.76 -3.21 12.22
C PHE A 71 -1.17 -2.36 11.10
N TRP A 72 -1.93 -2.28 10.02
CA TRP A 72 -1.63 -1.48 8.85
C TRP A 72 -2.72 -0.44 8.64
N THR A 73 -2.39 0.66 7.99
CA THR A 73 -3.37 1.58 7.44
C THR A 73 -3.43 1.37 5.92
N ASP A 74 -4.59 1.04 5.37
CA ASP A 74 -4.74 0.86 3.93
C ASP A 74 -4.78 2.21 3.18
N GLY A 75 -4.79 2.19 1.84
CA GLY A 75 -4.91 3.41 1.02
C GLY A 75 -6.24 4.16 1.18
N LEU A 76 -7.25 3.51 1.76
CA LEU A 76 -8.53 4.12 2.14
C LEU A 76 -8.46 4.76 3.54
N GLY A 77 -7.34 4.61 4.27
CA GLY A 77 -7.14 5.13 5.62
C GLY A 77 -7.75 4.25 6.70
N GLN A 78 -8.21 3.04 6.36
CA GLN A 78 -8.76 2.09 7.31
C GLN A 78 -7.65 1.28 7.97
N LYS A 79 -7.84 0.93 9.24
CA LYS A 79 -6.94 -0.01 9.93
C LYS A 79 -7.27 -1.43 9.51
N ALA A 80 -6.25 -2.22 9.18
CA ALA A 80 -6.37 -3.62 8.80
C ALA A 80 -5.24 -4.46 9.39
N GLN A 81 -5.54 -5.71 9.72
CA GLN A 81 -4.54 -6.76 9.93
C GLN A 81 -4.45 -7.64 8.68
N LEU A 82 -3.29 -8.25 8.45
CA LEU A 82 -3.04 -9.09 7.28
C LEU A 82 -3.16 -10.60 7.59
N ALA A 83 -3.26 -10.96 8.86
CA ALA A 83 -3.48 -12.31 9.37
C ALA A 83 -4.95 -12.74 9.26
#